data_AF-A0A9P9MK04-F1
#
_entry.id   AF-A0A9P9MK04-F1
#
_cell.length_a   1.000
_cell.length_b   1.000
_cell.length_c   1.000
_cell.angle_alpha   90.00
_cell.angle_beta   90.00
_cell.angle_gamma   90.00
#
_symmetry.space_group_name_H-M   'P 1'
#
loop_
_entity.id
_entity.type
_entity.pdbx_description
1 polymer ?
#
loop_
_entity_poly.entity_id
_entity_poly.type
_entity_poly.pdbx_seq_one_letter_code
_entity_poly.pdbx_strand_id
1 'polypeptide(L)' 'WAGHSPDVNASEHAWPWLHSHVTKQFTPSCNQEECKQQWEAEWEALPIELINKWVDHVPVVVRRIIAHKGKNDFHG' A
#
# COMPACT_ATOMS: atom_id res chain seq x y z
N TRP A 1 13.80 9.31 3.25
CA TRP A 1 12.45 9.46 2.67
C TRP A 1 12.23 10.90 2.28
N ALA A 2 11.85 11.18 1.03
CA ALA A 2 11.40 12.51 0.63
C ALA A 2 10.04 12.76 1.30
N GLY A 3 9.83 13.96 1.85
CA GLY A 3 8.54 14.34 2.41
C GLY A 3 7.44 14.30 1.35
N HIS A 4 6.21 13.96 1.75
CA HIS A 4 5.03 13.92 0.88
C HIS A 4 5.14 13.00 -0.35
N SER A 5 5.99 11.98 -0.30
CA SER A 5 6.21 11.06 -1.44
C SER A 5 5.84 9.62 -1.05
N PRO A 6 4.55 9.30 -0.85
CA PRO A 6 4.13 7.94 -0.53
C PRO A 6 4.42 6.95 -1.67
N ASP A 7 4.49 7.42 -2.93
CA ASP A 7 4.72 6.60 -4.12
C ASP A 7 6.09 5.93 -4.17
N VAL A 8 7.05 6.46 -3.41
CA VAL A 8 8.36 5.81 -3.26
C VAL A 8 8.38 4.84 -2.09
N ASN A 9 7.36 4.85 -1.21
CA ASN A 9 7.27 4.03 -0.01
C ASN A 9 6.46 2.75 -0.24
N ALA A 10 7.16 1.65 -0.43
CA ALA A 10 6.57 0.35 -0.67
C ALA A 10 5.52 -0.04 0.39
N SER A 11 5.72 0.35 1.66
CA SER A 11 4.76 0.03 2.72
C SER A 11 3.44 0.79 2.62
N GLU A 12 3.43 1.98 2.00
CA GLU A 12 2.19 2.76 1.81
C GLU A 12 1.21 2.04 0.86
N HIS A 13 1.72 1.20 -0.04
CA HIS A 13 0.87 0.39 -0.92
C HIS A 13 0.14 -0.74 -0.17
N ALA A 14 0.59 -1.12 1.03
CA ALA A 14 -0.11 -2.11 1.86
C ALA A 14 -1.42 -1.55 2.43
N TRP A 15 -1.49 -0.25 2.76
CA TRP A 15 -2.67 0.32 3.40
C TRP A 15 -3.95 0.25 2.54
N PRO A 16 -3.93 0.64 1.25
CA PRO A 16 -5.10 0.47 0.38
C PRO A 16 -5.54 -0.99 0.23
N TRP A 17 -4.57 -1.93 0.23
CA TRP A 17 -4.87 -3.36 0.14
C TRP A 17 -5.60 -3.84 1.40
N LEU A 18 -5.03 -3.57 2.58
CA LEU A 18 -5.61 -3.94 3.88
C LEU A 18 -6.99 -3.33 4.05
N HIS A 19 -7.10 -2.03 3.79
CA HIS A 19 -8.36 -1.31 3.90
C HIS A 19 -9.43 -1.90 2.99
N SER A 20 -9.11 -2.22 1.73
CA SER A 20 -10.08 -2.82 0.81
C SER A 20 -10.56 -4.20 1.27
N HIS A 21 -9.69 -5.03 1.83
CA HIS A 21 -10.08 -6.37 2.25
C HIS A 21 -10.92 -6.30 3.53
N VAL A 22 -10.45 -5.59 4.57
CA VAL A 22 -11.17 -5.45 5.83
C VAL A 22 -12.54 -4.76 5.65
N THR A 23 -12.65 -3.72 4.80
CA THR A 23 -13.90 -2.96 4.68
C THR A 23 -14.88 -3.46 3.63
N LYS A 24 -14.43 -4.13 2.56
CA LYS A 24 -15.29 -4.53 1.43
C LYS A 24 -15.50 -6.03 1.29
N GLN A 25 -14.54 -6.84 1.73
CA GLN A 25 -14.58 -8.29 1.51
C GLN A 25 -14.98 -9.09 2.75
N PHE A 26 -14.96 -8.46 3.93
CA PHE A 26 -15.26 -9.11 5.21
C PHE A 26 -16.61 -8.72 5.79
N THR A 27 -17.09 -9.60 6.68
CA THR A 27 -18.16 -9.24 7.61
C THR A 27 -17.59 -8.24 8.61
N PRO A 28 -18.20 -7.07 8.81
CA PRO A 28 -17.66 -6.03 9.68
C PRO A 28 -17.51 -6.55 11.11
N SER A 29 -16.33 -6.32 11.71
CA SER A 29 -16.10 -6.57 13.13
C SER A 29 -17.10 -5.80 13.98
N CYS A 30 -17.66 -6.47 14.99
CA CYS A 30 -18.65 -5.89 15.90
C CYS A 30 -18.00 -5.31 17.17
N ASN A 31 -16.72 -5.61 17.42
CA ASN A 31 -15.94 -5.09 18.53
C ASN A 31 -14.47 -4.83 18.15
N GLN A 32 -13.76 -4.17 19.05
CA GLN A 32 -12.36 -3.77 18.83
C GLN A 32 -11.41 -4.96 18.66
N GLU A 33 -11.66 -6.07 19.37
CA GLU A 33 -10.80 -7.25 19.32
C GLU A 33 -10.95 -7.98 17.99
N GLU A 34 -12.17 -8.16 17.51
CA GLU A 34 -12.45 -8.69 16.17
C GLU A 34 -11.84 -7.81 15.08
N CYS A 35 -11.91 -6.49 15.23
CA CYS A 35 -11.28 -5.56 14.30
C CYS A 35 -9.78 -5.82 14.25
N LYS A 36 -9.11 -5.81 15.41
CA LYS A 36 -7.67 -6.06 15.49
C LYS A 36 -7.27 -7.40 14.85
N GLN A 37 -8.00 -8.48 15.15
CA GLN A 37 -7.74 -9.81 14.60
C GLN A 37 -7.91 -9.85 13.08
N GLN A 38 -8.91 -9.15 12.53
CA GLN A 38 -9.08 -9.03 11.09
C GLN A 38 -7.89 -8.32 10.43
N TRP A 39 -7.42 -7.22 11.02
CA TRP A 39 -6.25 -6.50 10.50
C TRP A 39 -4.98 -7.34 10.54
N GLU A 40 -4.74 -8.08 11.62
CA GLU A 40 -3.60 -9.00 11.75
C GLU A 40 -3.69 -10.16 10.75
N ALA A 41 -4.87 -10.77 10.60
CA ALA A 41 -5.08 -11.87 9.66
C ALA A 41 -4.85 -11.42 8.21
N GLU A 42 -5.34 -10.24 7.83
CA GLU A 42 -5.12 -9.69 6.49
C GLU A 42 -3.64 -9.36 6.27
N TRP A 43 -2.95 -8.81 7.27
CA TRP A 43 -1.50 -8.59 7.19
C TRP A 43 -0.72 -9.87 6.90
N GLU A 44 -1.04 -10.95 7.61
CA GLU A 44 -0.40 -12.26 7.41
C GLU A 44 -0.80 -12.93 6.09
N ALA A 45 -1.99 -12.63 5.56
CA ALA A 45 -2.46 -13.13 4.27
C ALA A 45 -1.85 -12.38 3.06
N LEU A 46 -1.15 -11.27 3.30
CA LEU A 46 -0.59 -10.44 2.24
C LEU A 46 0.48 -11.22 1.43
N PRO A 47 0.27 -11.48 0.13
CA PRO A 47 1.21 -12.27 -0.65
C PRO A 47 2.56 -11.58 -0.82
N ILE A 48 3.65 -12.32 -0.59
CA ILE A 48 5.02 -11.78 -0.73
C ILE A 48 5.30 -11.32 -2.16
N GLU A 49 4.67 -11.91 -3.16
CA GLU A 49 4.77 -11.52 -4.56
C GLU A 49 4.22 -10.10 -4.79
N LEU A 50 3.18 -9.71 -4.06
CA LEU A 50 2.58 -8.38 -4.14
C LEU A 50 3.51 -7.34 -3.49
N ILE A 51 4.10 -7.69 -2.35
CA ILE A 51 5.12 -6.86 -1.67
C ILE A 51 6.32 -6.66 -2.59
N ASN A 52 6.85 -7.73 -3.17
CA ASN A 52 7.98 -7.67 -4.10
C ASN A 52 7.65 -6.78 -5.31
N LYS A 53 6.44 -6.91 -5.86
CA LYS A 53 5.99 -6.04 -6.95
C LYS A 53 6.01 -4.55 -6.59
N TRP A 54 5.62 -4.18 -5.36
CA TRP A 54 5.68 -2.78 -4.92
C TRP A 54 7.12 -2.30 -4.77
N VAL A 55 7.99 -3.12 -4.16
CA VAL A 55 9.42 -2.82 -3.99
C VAL A 55 10.11 -2.65 -5.35
N ASP A 56 9.89 -3.59 -6.27
CA ASP A 56 10.46 -3.59 -7.62
C ASP A 56 9.94 -2.42 -8.48
N HIS A 57 8.78 -1.86 -8.13
CA HIS A 57 8.21 -0.71 -8.82
C HIS A 57 8.85 0.62 -8.40
N VAL A 58 9.42 0.73 -7.19
CA VAL A 58 10.00 1.98 -6.67
C VAL A 58 11.01 2.62 -7.65
N PRO A 59 11.96 1.89 -8.27
CA PRO A 59 12.86 2.47 -9.26
C PRO A 59 12.14 3.08 -10.49
N VAL A 60 11.00 2.52 -10.90
CA VAL A 60 10.20 3.05 -12.01
C VAL A 60 9.59 4.40 -11.61
N VAL A 61 9.03 4.49 -10.41
CA VAL A 61 8.47 5.74 -9.85
C VAL A 61 9.55 6.81 -9.74
N VAL A 62 10.71 6.47 -9.18
CA VAL A 62 11.85 7.42 -9.06
C VAL A 62 12.26 7.95 -10.44
N ARG A 63 12.35 7.09 -11.46
CA ARG A 63 12.67 7.53 -12.83
C ARG A 63 11.62 8.50 -13.38
N ARG A 64 10.33 8.28 -13.09
CA ARG A 64 9.24 9.20 -13.48
C ARG A 64 9.35 10.54 -12.75
N ILE A 65 9.58 10.53 -11.44
CA ILE A 65 9.80 11.76 -10.66
C ILE A 65 10.94 12.59 -11.26
N ILE A 66 12.06 11.96 -11.62
CA ILE A 66 13.20 12.64 -12.26
C ILE A 66 12.79 13.24 -13.61
N ALA A 67 12.13 12.46 -14.47
CA ALA A 67 11.68 12.93 -15.78
C ALA A 67 10.70 14.11 -15.67
N HIS A 68 9.87 14.12 -14.64
CA HIS A 68 8.88 15.15 -14.34
C HIS A 68 9.43 16.27 -13.44
N LYS A 69 10.75 16.33 -13.23
CA LYS A 69 11.44 17.37 -12.43
C LYS A 69 10.87 17.52 -11.01
N GLY A 70 10.46 16.41 -10.39
CA GLY A 70 9.89 16.39 -9.04
C GLY A 70 8.37 16.63 -8.97
N LYS A 71 7.68 16.77 -10.11
CA LYS A 71 6.21 16.91 -10.14
C LYS A 71 5.52 15.55 -10.11
N ASN A 72 4.28 15.53 -9.63
CA ASN A 72 3.45 14.32 -9.49
C ASN A 72 2.47 14.10 -10.66
N ASP A 73 2.75 14.65 -11.83
CA ASP A 73 1.87 14.69 -13.01
C ASP A 73 1.99 13.44 -13.90
N PHE A 74 2.47 12.31 -13.35
CA PHE A 74 2.63 11.03 -14.04
C PHE A 74 1.71 9.92 -13.51
N HIS A 75 0.78 10.27 -12.62
CA HIS A 75 -0.34 9.44 -12.20
C HIS A 75 -1.55 9.81 -13.06
N GLY A 76 -1.81 9.01 -14.09
CA GLY A 76 -2.98 9.14 -14.96
C GLY A 76 -4.20 8.41 -14.40
#